data_AF-A0A7C3QQ87-F1
#
_entry.id   AF-A0A7C3QQ87-F1
#
_cell.length_a   1.000
_cell.length_b   1.000
_cell.length_c   1.000
_cell.angle_alpha   90.00
_cell.angle_beta   90.00
_cell.angle_gamma   90.00
#
_symmetry.space_group_name_H-M   'P 1'
#
loop_
_entity.id
_entity.type
_entity.pdbx_description
1 polymer ?
#
loop_
_entity_poly.entity_id
_entity_poly.type
_entity_poly.pdbx_seq_one_letter_code
_entity_poly.pdbx_strand_id
1 'polypeptide(L)' 'MDDNTKKVVTQRLASAAGHIKGIERMVNDDTYCIDVIKQIQAVQAALSKVST' A
#
# COMPACT_ATOMS: atom_id res chain seq x y z
N MET A 1 22.53 0.06 -0.71
CA MET A 1 21.63 -0.56 0.28
C MET A 1 22.26 -1.85 0.75
N ASP A 2 22.51 -1.99 2.05
CA ASP A 2 22.90 -3.25 2.66
C ASP A 2 21.72 -4.24 2.66
N ASP A 3 21.98 -5.51 2.96
CA ASP A 3 20.99 -6.58 2.84
C ASP A 3 19.85 -6.46 3.86
N ASN A 4 20.10 -5.86 5.03
CA ASN A 4 19.04 -5.58 5.99
C ASN A 4 18.12 -4.46 5.47
N THR A 5 18.69 -3.38 4.92
CA THR A 5 17.91 -2.31 4.29
C THR A 5 17.09 -2.82 3.10
N LYS A 6 17.67 -3.68 2.24
CA LYS A 6 16.92 -4.31 1.14
C LYS A 6 15.73 -5.11 1.67
N LYS A 7 15.96 -5.97 2.67
CA LYS A 7 14.90 -6.80 3.28
C LYS A 7 13.76 -5.96 3.83
N VAL A 8 14.06 -4.90 4.57
CA VAL A 8 13.05 -3.99 5.14
C VAL A 8 12.25 -3.30 4.03
N VAL A 9 12.92 -2.78 3.00
CA VAL A 9 12.25 -2.11 1.88
C VAL A 9 11.36 -3.09 1.12
N THR A 10 11.85 -4.28 0.79
CA THR A 10 11.06 -5.31 0.10
C THR A 10 9.83 -5.72 0.92
N GLN A 11 9.95 -5.85 2.25
CA GLN A 11 8.80 -6.14 3.12
C GLN A 11 7.75 -5.04 3.11
N ARG A 12 8.16 -3.76 3.16
CA ARG A 12 7.24 -2.62 3.09
C ARG A 12 6.53 -2.54 1.74
N LEU A 13 7.26 -2.76 0.65
CA LEU A 13 6.69 -2.81 -0.70
C LEU A 13 5.68 -3.97 -0.84
N ALA A 14 5.99 -5.15 -0.30
CA ALA A 14 5.07 -6.29 -0.30
C ALA A 14 3.77 -6.00 0.46
N SER A 15 3.86 -5.30 1.59
CA SER A 15 2.69 -4.85 2.35
C SER A 15 1.83 -3.86 1.55
N ALA A 16 2.45 -2.85 0.93
CA ALA A 16 1.74 -1.89 0.08
C ALA A 16 1.05 -2.58 -1.12
N ALA A 17 1.72 -3.56 -1.75
CA ALA A 17 1.13 -4.36 -2.83
C ALA A 17 -0.09 -5.18 -2.36
N GLY A 18 -0.05 -5.75 -1.15
CA GLY A 18 -1.20 -6.42 -0.55
C GLY A 18 -2.38 -5.48 -0.33
N HIS A 19 -2.12 -4.27 0.14
CA HIS A 19 -3.14 -3.23 0.30
C HIS A 19 -3.76 -2.82 -1.05
N ILE A 20 -2.97 -2.66 -2.10
CA ILE A 20 -3.47 -2.34 -3.44
C ILE A 20 -4.44 -3.41 -3.94
N LYS A 21 -4.12 -4.70 -3.73
CA LYS A 21 -5.05 -5.81 -4.03
C LYS A 21 -6.35 -5.73 -3.22
N GLY A 22 -6.29 -5.21 -1.98
CA GLY A 22 -7.47 -4.94 -1.17
C GLY A 22 -8.35 -3.85 -1.78
N ILE A 23 -7.74 -2.76 -2.25
CA ILE A 23 -8.44 -1.65 -2.92
C ILE A 23 -9.10 -2.13 -4.22
N GLU A 24 -8.41 -2.97 -5.00
CA GLU A 24 -8.99 -3.59 -6.21
C GLU A 24 -10.28 -4.37 -5.89
N ARG A 25 -10.29 -5.14 -4.80
CA ARG A 25 -11.52 -5.82 -4.34
C ARG A 25 -12.60 -4.84 -3.93
N MET A 26 -12.26 -3.78 -3.20
CA MET A 26 -13.25 -2.75 -2.83
C MET A 26 -13.92 -2.13 -4.05
N VAL A 27 -13.16 -1.90 -5.13
CA VAL A 27 -13.71 -1.41 -6.40
C VAL A 27 -14.64 -2.43 -7.04
N ASN A 28 -14.24 -3.70 -7.10
CA ASN A 28 -15.06 -4.78 -7.64
C ASN A 28 -16.34 -5.04 -6.82
N ASP A 29 -16.30 -4.73 -5.52
CA ASP A 29 -17.42 -4.86 -4.59
C ASP A 29 -18.30 -3.60 -4.54
N ASP A 30 -18.14 -2.65 -5.48
CA ASP A 30 -18.86 -1.38 -5.55
C ASP A 30 -18.82 -0.58 -4.22
N THR A 31 -17.70 -0.69 -3.49
CA THR A 31 -17.52 0.02 -2.21
C THR A 31 -17.58 1.53 -2.42
N TYR A 32 -18.15 2.22 -1.44
CA TYR A 32 -18.31 3.67 -1.49
C TYR A 32 -16.99 4.39 -1.82
N CYS A 33 -17.06 5.30 -2.80
CA CYS A 33 -15.88 5.93 -3.40
C CYS A 33 -14.98 6.64 -2.37
N ILE A 34 -15.57 7.25 -1.33
CA ILE A 34 -14.81 7.92 -0.27
C ILE A 34 -13.95 6.93 0.52
N ASP A 35 -14.45 5.71 0.75
CA ASP A 35 -13.69 4.69 1.48
C ASP A 35 -12.56 4.11 0.62
N VAL A 36 -12.80 3.94 -0.69
CA VAL A 36 -11.73 3.61 -1.66
C VAL A 36 -10.64 4.69 -1.65
N ILE A 37 -11.01 5.97 -1.70
CA ILE A 37 -10.06 7.10 -1.68
C ILE A 37 -9.24 7.10 -0.38
N LYS A 38 -9.86 6.88 0.79
CA LYS A 38 -9.15 6.77 2.07
C LYS A 38 -8.11 5.66 2.05
N GLN A 39 -8.43 4.50 1.48
CA GLN A 39 -7.46 3.40 1.39
C GLN A 39 -6.32 3.71 0.42
N ILE A 40 -6.59 4.39 -0.70
CA ILE A 40 -5.54 4.89 -1.60
C ILE A 40 -4.58 5.83 -0.84
N GLN A 41 -5.12 6.78 -0.06
CA GLN A 41 -4.32 7.68 0.77
C GLN A 41 -3.49 6.94 1.82
N ALA A 42 -4.03 5.88 2.42
CA ALA A 42 -3.29 5.02 3.36
C ALA A 42 -2.10 4.33 2.68
N VAL A 43 -2.25 3.87 1.43
CA VAL A 43 -1.16 3.29 0.64
C VAL A 43 -0.11 4.34 0.30
N GLN A 44 -0.52 5.54 -0.12
CA GLN A 44 0.40 6.64 -0.38
C GLN A 44 1.24 6.97 0.85
N ALA A 45 0.61 7.07 2.04
CA ALA A 45 1.30 7.30 3.29
C ALA A 45 2.27 6.16 3.67
N ALA A 46 1.90 4.90 3.38
CA ALA A 46 2.78 3.75 3.61
C ALA A 46 4.00 3.78 2.68
N LEU A 47 3.82 4.15 1.42
CA LEU A 47 4.91 4.28 0.44
C LEU A 47 5.85 5.46 0.75
N SER A 48 5.32 6.59 1.23
CA SER A 48 6.14 7.73 1.66
C SER A 48 7.15 7.33 2.75
N LYS A 49 6.79 6.41 3.65
CA LYS A 49 7.70 5.84 4.67
C LYS A 49 8.80 4.94 4.10
N VAL A 50 8.74 4.56 2.83
CA VAL A 50 9.79 3.78 2.16
C VAL A 50 10.81 4.70 1.48
N SER A 51 10.37 5.86 1.01
CA SER A 51 11.21 6.88 0.37
C SER A 51 11.91 7.84 1.34
N THR A 52 11.60 7.78 2.64
CA THR A 52 12.23 8.55 3.73
C THR A 52 12.87 7.63 4.75
#